data_AF-A0A7R9WJ74-F1
#
_entry.id   AF-A0A7R9WJ74-F1
#
_cell.length_a   1.000
_cell.length_b   1.000
_cell.length_c   1.000
_cell.angle_alpha   90.00
_cell.angle_beta   90.00
_cell.angle_gamma   90.00
#
_symmetry.space_group_name_H-M   'P 1'
#
loop_
_entity.id
_entity.type
_entity.pdbx_description
1 polymer ?
#
loop_
_entity_poly.entity_id
_entity_poly.type
_entity_poly.pdbx_seq_one_letter_code
_entity_poly.pdbx_strand_id
1 'polypeptide(L)'
;EKYRVANLSPEDAKKAADFEFADMFESDPIRDPNLLGCTMKPFNGEPRLDLLTKDYITPNELFYTRNHLAIPDIDPDEYVLVVKGKGIKKHKFTLNDLKTMFPKHEVTTTLQCAGNRREDMHGDRKLFLAPHWVVGAMSTAKWGGVKMRDVLRHCGMEVDAMSLGEKDFGEQLHLQFLGHDIDETGFCYGSGIPMDKAVDALGEAIFAYEMNGDPLPRDHGFPVRAIVPGHTGNCQCKWLRKVIVSDHESQKPWQQKSYRGFAPDISFEEHLSSWPPPRLDQAPIVHEMPVQSLVCNPPQNS
;
A
#
# COMPACT_ATOMS: atom_id res chain seq x y z
N GLU A 1 -14.91 25.92 -31.70
CA GLU A 1 -16.32 25.77 -31.28
C GLU A 1 -16.82 24.33 -31.16
N LYS A 2 -16.37 23.38 -31.99
CA LYS A 2 -16.87 21.99 -32.05
C LYS A 2 -16.91 21.19 -30.72
N TYR A 3 -16.16 21.61 -29.69
CA TYR A 3 -16.10 20.96 -28.36
C TYR A 3 -16.40 21.93 -27.20
N ARG A 4 -17.00 23.09 -27.50
CA ARG A 4 -17.36 24.07 -26.48
C ARG A 4 -18.59 23.56 -25.72
N VAL A 5 -18.41 23.19 -24.45
CA VAL A 5 -19.48 22.66 -23.61
C VAL A 5 -20.25 23.74 -22.83
N ALA A 6 -19.62 24.88 -22.51
CA ALA A 6 -20.25 26.06 -21.91
C ALA A 6 -19.27 27.26 -21.90
N ASN A 7 -19.73 28.41 -21.39
CA ASN A 7 -18.88 29.52 -20.95
C ASN A 7 -18.98 29.66 -19.43
N LEU A 8 -17.87 30.02 -18.79
CA LEU A 8 -17.90 30.44 -17.39
C LEU A 8 -18.68 31.75 -17.25
N SER A 9 -19.41 31.90 -16.14
CA SER A 9 -19.93 33.20 -15.73
C SER A 9 -18.76 34.17 -15.44
N PRO A 10 -18.96 35.49 -15.53
CA PRO A 10 -17.93 36.46 -15.12
C PRO A 10 -17.43 36.21 -13.68
N GLU A 11 -18.30 35.77 -12.78
CA GLU A 11 -17.94 35.40 -11.41
C GLU A 11 -17.04 34.16 -11.33
N ASP A 12 -17.38 33.09 -12.05
CA ASP A 12 -16.60 31.85 -12.05
C ASP A 12 -15.30 32.01 -12.83
N ALA A 13 -15.27 32.83 -13.87
CA ALA A 13 -14.06 33.20 -14.59
C ALA A 13 -13.07 33.94 -13.69
N LYS A 14 -13.56 34.82 -12.80
CA LYS A 14 -12.74 35.51 -11.80
C LYS A 14 -12.19 34.54 -10.75
N LYS A 15 -13.03 33.62 -10.24
CA LYS A 15 -12.58 32.55 -9.31
C LYS A 15 -11.55 31.64 -9.95
N ALA A 16 -11.74 31.26 -11.21
CA ALA A 16 -10.80 30.42 -11.95
C ALA A 16 -9.50 31.15 -12.29
N ALA A 17 -9.55 32.47 -12.50
CA ALA A 17 -8.35 33.29 -12.75
C ALA A 17 -7.44 33.39 -11.52
N ASP A 18 -8.02 33.35 -10.31
CA ASP A 18 -7.28 33.37 -9.03
C ASP A 18 -7.02 31.96 -8.47
N PHE A 19 -7.42 30.90 -9.18
CA PHE A 19 -7.25 29.51 -8.75
C PHE A 19 -5.89 28.98 -9.21
N GLU A 20 -4.90 29.01 -8.32
CA GLU A 20 -3.70 28.18 -8.48
C GLU A 20 -4.00 26.77 -7.97
N PHE A 21 -3.73 25.76 -8.81
CA PHE A 21 -3.70 24.38 -8.34
C PHE A 21 -2.57 24.26 -7.31
N ALA A 22 -2.93 24.06 -6.04
CA ALA A 22 -1.95 23.77 -5.00
C ALA A 22 -1.13 22.53 -5.39
N ASP A 23 0.18 22.63 -5.29
CA ASP A 23 1.08 21.49 -5.50
C ASP A 23 0.88 20.52 -4.33
N MET A 24 0.10 19.46 -4.56
CA MET A 24 -0.22 18.48 -3.52
C MET A 24 1.03 17.82 -2.90
N PHE A 25 2.18 17.89 -3.59
CA PHE A 25 3.46 17.31 -3.17
C PHE A 25 4.40 18.33 -2.50
N GLU A 26 3.97 19.57 -2.27
CA GLU A 26 4.84 20.61 -1.68
C GLU A 26 5.35 20.23 -0.29
N SER A 27 4.50 19.58 0.52
CA SER A 27 4.84 19.16 1.87
C SER A 27 5.45 17.75 1.96
N ASP A 28 5.76 17.13 0.82
CA ASP A 28 6.43 15.83 0.81
C ASP A 28 7.81 15.94 1.50
N PRO A 29 8.23 14.91 2.26
CA PRO A 29 9.52 14.90 2.94
C PRO A 29 10.70 14.93 1.95
N ILE A 30 11.86 15.37 2.44
CA ILE A 30 13.13 15.26 1.72
C ILE A 30 13.65 13.84 1.89
N ARG A 31 14.15 13.24 0.81
CA ARG A 31 14.67 11.86 0.79
C ARG A 31 16.18 11.85 0.66
N ASP A 32 16.77 10.72 1.04
CA ASP A 32 18.20 10.49 0.88
C ASP A 32 18.59 10.55 -0.62
N PRO A 33 19.63 11.30 -0.98
CA PRO A 33 20.05 11.45 -2.38
C PRO A 33 20.62 10.16 -2.99
N ASN A 34 20.92 9.14 -2.19
CA ASN A 34 21.38 7.83 -2.68
C ASN A 34 20.24 6.92 -3.13
N LEU A 35 18.97 7.30 -2.93
CA LEU A 35 17.85 6.62 -3.57
C LEU A 35 17.83 6.95 -5.07
N LEU A 36 17.76 5.90 -5.89
CA LEU A 36 17.51 6.01 -7.32
C LEU A 36 16.05 6.40 -7.53
N GLY A 37 15.81 7.66 -7.89
CA GLY A 37 14.47 8.20 -8.14
C GLY A 37 13.88 7.68 -9.45
N CYS A 38 12.86 6.83 -9.37
CA CYS A 38 12.09 6.35 -10.51
C CYS A 38 11.05 7.39 -10.97
N THR A 39 10.44 8.11 -10.04
CA THR A 39 9.55 9.27 -10.29
C THR A 39 9.66 10.27 -9.14
N MET A 40 9.40 11.56 -9.41
CA MET A 40 9.47 12.61 -8.39
C MET A 40 8.12 12.98 -7.78
N LYS A 41 7.04 13.01 -8.57
CA LYS A 41 5.68 13.36 -8.13
C LYS A 41 4.65 12.42 -8.79
N PRO A 42 4.10 11.43 -8.05
CA PRO A 42 4.47 11.02 -6.70
C PRO A 42 5.91 10.49 -6.61
N PHE A 43 6.56 10.62 -5.45
CA PHE A 43 7.91 10.09 -5.27
C PHE A 43 7.90 8.56 -5.28
N ASN A 44 8.73 7.96 -6.13
CA ASN A 44 9.05 6.54 -6.10
C ASN A 44 10.55 6.38 -6.29
N GLY A 45 11.20 5.58 -5.45
CA GLY A 45 12.64 5.35 -5.56
C GLY A 45 13.10 4.09 -4.84
N GLU A 46 14.24 3.58 -5.28
CA GLU A 46 14.86 2.34 -4.78
C GLU A 46 16.31 2.56 -4.36
N PRO A 47 16.83 1.83 -3.36
CA PRO A 47 18.24 1.86 -3.04
C PRO A 47 19.09 1.30 -4.19
N ARG A 48 20.31 1.81 -4.31
CA ARG A 48 21.35 1.19 -5.14
C ARG A 48 21.67 -0.22 -4.62
N LEU A 49 22.06 -1.14 -5.51
CA LEU A 49 22.31 -2.55 -5.17
C LEU A 49 23.34 -2.77 -4.05
N ASP A 50 24.42 -1.97 -4.07
CA ASP A 50 25.48 -2.01 -3.05
C ASP A 50 24.98 -1.58 -1.67
N LEU A 51 24.01 -0.66 -1.63
CA LEU A 51 23.36 -0.22 -0.40
C LEU A 51 22.25 -1.18 0.05
N LEU A 52 21.49 -1.73 -0.90
CA LEU A 52 20.41 -2.69 -0.65
C LEU A 52 20.91 -3.94 0.09
N THR A 53 22.12 -4.39 -0.25
CA THR A 53 22.70 -5.64 0.27
C THR A 53 23.74 -5.43 1.37
N LYS A 54 23.99 -4.17 1.76
CA LYS A 54 24.97 -3.84 2.79
C LYS A 54 24.61 -4.42 4.16
N ASP A 55 23.35 -4.31 4.53
CA ASP A 55 22.83 -4.70 5.84
C ASP A 55 21.57 -5.56 5.66
N TYR A 56 21.37 -6.53 6.57
CA TYR A 56 20.16 -7.36 6.55
C TYR A 56 18.88 -6.53 6.80
N ILE A 57 18.98 -5.52 7.67
CA ILE A 57 17.94 -4.53 7.93
C ILE A 57 18.31 -3.27 7.15
N THR A 58 17.48 -2.91 6.18
CA THR A 58 17.68 -1.71 5.37
C THR A 58 17.41 -0.46 6.23
N PRO A 59 18.35 0.51 6.28
CA PRO A 59 18.12 1.80 6.96
C PRO A 59 16.85 2.50 6.45
N ASN A 60 16.16 3.23 7.32
CA ASN A 60 14.85 3.83 7.04
C ASN A 60 14.88 4.78 5.83
N GLU A 61 15.97 5.53 5.71
CA GLU A 61 16.26 6.52 4.66
C GLU A 61 16.62 5.89 3.31
N LEU A 62 17.03 4.61 3.31
CA LEU A 62 17.36 3.84 2.10
C LEU A 62 16.29 2.80 1.74
N PHE A 63 15.30 2.60 2.60
CA PHE A 63 14.20 1.67 2.34
C PHE A 63 13.41 2.15 1.11
N TYR A 64 13.17 1.26 0.14
CA TYR A 64 12.50 1.65 -1.11
C TYR A 64 11.15 2.33 -0.84
N THR A 65 10.87 3.39 -1.58
CA THR A 65 9.66 4.19 -1.39
C THR A 65 8.77 4.05 -2.61
N ARG A 66 7.53 3.59 -2.42
CA ARG A 66 6.49 3.59 -3.44
C ARG A 66 5.30 4.42 -2.99
N ASN A 67 5.03 5.54 -3.67
CA ASN A 67 3.84 6.37 -3.46
C ASN A 67 2.99 6.46 -4.73
N HIS A 68 1.68 6.27 -4.60
CA HIS A 68 0.71 6.53 -5.68
C HIS A 68 0.23 7.98 -5.69
N LEU A 69 0.22 8.62 -4.53
CA LEU A 69 -0.38 9.92 -4.25
C LEU A 69 0.60 10.74 -3.38
N ALA A 70 0.26 12.00 -3.11
CA ALA A 70 1.02 12.86 -2.21
C ALA A 70 0.96 12.36 -0.76
N ILE A 71 1.96 12.72 0.03
CA ILE A 71 2.11 12.19 1.38
C ILE A 71 1.31 13.04 2.37
N PRO A 72 0.37 12.43 3.12
CA PRO A 72 -0.37 13.14 4.14
C PRO A 72 0.56 13.77 5.19
N ASP A 73 0.20 14.98 5.61
CA ASP A 73 0.72 15.58 6.84
C ASP A 73 -0.29 15.30 7.94
N ILE A 74 0.07 14.43 8.89
CA ILE A 74 -0.85 13.91 9.92
C ILE A 74 -0.29 14.30 11.28
N ASP A 75 -1.07 15.07 12.03
CA ASP A 75 -0.82 15.31 13.44
C ASP A 75 -1.06 14.00 14.23
N PRO A 76 -0.05 13.44 14.92
CA PRO A 76 -0.21 12.22 15.69
C PRO A 76 -1.19 12.34 16.85
N ASP A 77 -1.40 13.54 17.40
CA ASP A 77 -2.29 13.76 18.54
C ASP A 77 -3.77 13.80 18.11
N GLU A 78 -4.03 14.15 16.84
CA GLU A 78 -5.37 14.13 16.24
C GLU A 78 -5.67 12.83 15.47
N TYR A 79 -4.67 11.97 15.27
CA TYR A 79 -4.81 10.75 14.49
C TYR A 79 -5.84 9.78 15.09
N VAL A 80 -6.70 9.24 14.23
CA VAL A 80 -7.69 8.21 14.59
C VAL A 80 -7.77 7.13 13.52
N LEU A 81 -7.52 5.88 13.93
CA LEU A 81 -7.85 4.68 13.17
C LEU A 81 -9.30 4.27 13.41
N VAL A 82 -10.11 4.19 12.35
CA VAL A 82 -11.49 3.67 12.46
C VAL A 82 -11.54 2.21 12.04
N VAL A 83 -11.96 1.33 12.94
CA VAL A 83 -12.19 -0.10 12.67
C VAL A 83 -13.68 -0.38 12.72
N LYS A 84 -14.25 -0.96 11.65
CA LYS A 84 -15.69 -1.24 11.54
C LYS A 84 -15.95 -2.35 10.53
N GLY A 85 -17.20 -2.77 10.40
CA GLY A 85 -17.61 -3.64 9.30
C GLY A 85 -18.54 -4.75 9.75
N LYS A 86 -18.69 -5.76 8.90
CA LYS A 86 -19.54 -6.93 9.15
C LYS A 86 -19.06 -7.69 10.39
N GLY A 87 -20.00 -8.05 11.26
CA GLY A 87 -19.73 -8.92 12.43
C GLY A 87 -18.95 -8.29 13.58
N ILE A 88 -18.60 -6.99 13.53
CA ILE A 88 -17.83 -6.33 14.60
C ILE A 88 -18.45 -5.01 15.05
N LYS A 89 -18.17 -4.63 16.29
CA LYS A 89 -18.49 -3.29 16.81
C LYS A 89 -17.56 -2.27 16.16
N LYS A 90 -18.08 -1.08 15.88
CA LYS A 90 -17.28 0.04 15.38
C LYS A 90 -16.44 0.61 16.53
N HIS A 91 -15.13 0.68 16.34
CA HIS A 91 -14.20 1.34 17.26
C HIS A 91 -13.41 2.44 16.56
N LYS A 92 -12.95 3.40 17.36
CA LYS A 92 -11.99 4.43 16.99
C LYS A 92 -10.82 4.29 17.94
N PHE A 93 -9.60 4.23 17.42
CA PHE A 93 -8.38 4.15 18.20
C PHE A 93 -7.52 5.36 17.87
N THR A 94 -7.12 6.13 18.88
CA THR A 94 -6.05 7.11 18.76
C THR A 94 -4.70 6.40 18.58
N LEU A 95 -3.65 7.14 18.22
CA LEU A 95 -2.30 6.57 18.20
C LEU A 95 -1.90 6.04 19.59
N ASN A 96 -2.27 6.76 20.65
CA ASN A 96 -2.00 6.35 22.02
C ASN A 96 -2.76 5.06 22.41
N ASP A 97 -4.02 4.92 21.98
CA ASP A 97 -4.80 3.70 22.21
C ASP A 97 -4.09 2.48 21.61
N LEU A 98 -3.62 2.59 20.36
CA LEU A 98 -2.88 1.52 19.70
C LEU A 98 -1.59 1.16 20.45
N LYS A 99 -0.90 2.14 21.04
CA LYS A 99 0.35 1.91 21.78
C LYS A 99 0.15 1.32 23.18
N THR A 100 -1.01 1.57 23.81
CA THR A 100 -1.22 1.28 25.24
C THR A 100 -2.27 0.19 25.52
N MET A 101 -3.25 -0.01 24.64
CA MET A 101 -4.34 -0.98 24.85
C MET A 101 -3.96 -2.42 24.46
N PHE A 102 -2.93 -2.60 23.65
CA PHE A 102 -2.57 -3.89 23.05
C PHE A 102 -1.10 -4.22 23.32
N PRO A 103 -0.73 -5.51 23.41
CA PRO A 103 0.67 -5.90 23.44
C PRO A 103 1.38 -5.48 22.15
N LYS A 104 2.53 -4.81 22.30
CA LYS A 104 3.41 -4.55 21.16
C LYS A 104 3.97 -5.88 20.63
N HIS A 105 3.88 -6.04 19.32
CA HIS A 105 4.48 -7.13 18.58
C HIS A 105 5.48 -6.58 17.57
N GLU A 106 6.59 -7.30 17.39
CA GLU A 106 7.63 -6.95 16.45
C GLU A 106 7.79 -8.06 15.42
N VAL A 107 7.86 -7.70 14.15
CA VAL A 107 8.08 -8.65 13.05
C VAL A 107 9.16 -8.10 12.12
N THR A 108 10.09 -8.95 11.71
CA THR A 108 11.06 -8.60 10.67
C THR A 108 10.59 -9.20 9.36
N THR A 109 10.26 -8.36 8.38
CA THR A 109 9.81 -8.82 7.07
C THR A 109 10.36 -7.94 5.96
N THR A 110 10.66 -8.58 4.83
CA THR A 110 10.92 -7.90 3.56
C THR A 110 9.61 -7.45 2.96
N LEU A 111 9.57 -6.21 2.49
CA LEU A 111 8.53 -5.74 1.58
C LEU A 111 9.09 -5.74 0.16
N GLN A 112 8.32 -6.25 -0.79
CA GLN A 112 8.67 -6.25 -2.20
C GLN A 112 7.52 -5.68 -3.02
N CYS A 113 7.81 -4.73 -3.90
CA CYS A 113 6.84 -4.24 -4.88
C CYS A 113 6.55 -5.32 -5.93
N ALA A 114 5.29 -5.49 -6.32
CA ALA A 114 4.92 -6.34 -7.45
C ALA A 114 5.62 -5.93 -8.76
N GLY A 115 6.03 -4.67 -8.87
CA GLY A 115 6.77 -4.13 -10.00
C GLY A 115 8.29 -4.31 -9.93
N ASN A 116 8.83 -4.95 -8.89
CA ASN A 116 10.27 -5.16 -8.80
C ASN A 116 10.78 -5.95 -10.02
N ARG A 117 11.95 -5.58 -10.57
CA ARG A 117 12.51 -6.21 -11.78
C ARG A 117 11.67 -6.01 -13.04
N ARG A 118 10.90 -4.92 -13.10
CA ARG A 118 10.13 -4.60 -14.32
C ARG A 118 11.05 -4.36 -15.52
N GLU A 119 12.20 -3.71 -15.31
CA GLU A 119 13.18 -3.50 -16.39
C GLU A 119 13.56 -4.81 -17.10
N ASP A 120 13.68 -5.92 -16.37
CA ASP A 120 14.00 -7.24 -16.96
C ASP A 120 12.88 -7.81 -17.84
N MET A 121 11.67 -7.26 -17.78
CA MET A 121 10.54 -7.66 -18.61
C MET A 121 10.47 -6.88 -19.94
N HIS A 122 11.38 -5.93 -20.16
CA HIS A 122 11.51 -5.19 -21.42
C HIS A 122 12.23 -6.07 -22.45
N GLY A 123 11.54 -7.10 -22.95
CA GLY A 123 11.97 -7.81 -24.16
C GLY A 123 11.75 -6.96 -25.41
N ASP A 124 11.26 -7.56 -26.50
CA ASP A 124 10.92 -6.83 -27.73
C ASP A 124 9.75 -5.84 -27.56
N ARG A 125 8.97 -5.97 -26.47
CA ARG A 125 7.88 -5.06 -26.11
C ARG A 125 8.33 -4.16 -24.96
N LYS A 126 8.62 -2.90 -25.28
CA LYS A 126 8.99 -1.91 -24.26
C LYS A 126 7.78 -1.56 -23.39
N LEU A 127 7.89 -1.81 -22.09
CA LEU A 127 6.83 -1.51 -21.11
C LEU A 127 7.15 -0.21 -20.37
N PHE A 128 6.82 0.94 -20.96
CA PHE A 128 7.02 2.24 -20.30
C PHE A 128 5.90 2.55 -19.29
N LEU A 129 5.89 1.82 -18.17
CA LEU A 129 4.94 2.00 -17.07
C LEU A 129 5.66 2.51 -15.83
N ALA A 130 5.30 3.71 -15.39
CA ALA A 130 5.83 4.31 -14.17
C ALA A 130 5.26 3.63 -12.90
N PRO A 131 6.03 3.56 -11.80
CA PRO A 131 7.47 3.86 -11.72
C PRO A 131 8.32 2.78 -12.40
N HIS A 132 9.43 3.20 -13.00
CA HIS A 132 10.37 2.33 -13.70
C HIS A 132 11.36 1.72 -12.70
N TRP A 133 11.05 0.51 -12.22
CA TRP A 133 11.90 -0.21 -11.28
C TRP A 133 12.97 -1.01 -12.01
N VAL A 134 14.20 -0.91 -11.51
CA VAL A 134 15.30 -1.81 -11.84
C VAL A 134 15.17 -3.04 -10.94
N VAL A 135 15.98 -3.19 -9.90
CA VAL A 135 16.02 -4.43 -9.09
C VAL A 135 15.89 -4.20 -7.58
N GLY A 136 15.84 -2.94 -7.14
CA GLY A 136 15.88 -2.53 -5.74
C GLY A 136 14.51 -2.19 -5.14
N ALA A 137 13.40 -2.52 -5.81
CA ALA A 137 12.04 -2.28 -5.29
C ALA A 137 11.64 -3.30 -4.21
N MET A 138 12.56 -3.55 -3.28
CA MET A 138 12.41 -4.39 -2.11
C MET A 138 13.33 -3.90 -0.99
N SER A 139 12.92 -4.05 0.26
CA SER A 139 13.75 -3.71 1.43
C SER A 139 13.25 -4.47 2.67
N THR A 140 14.12 -4.69 3.64
CA THR A 140 13.80 -5.44 4.87
C THR A 140 13.86 -4.52 6.07
N ALA A 141 12.83 -4.58 6.92
CA ALA A 141 12.79 -3.81 8.17
C ALA A 141 12.19 -4.62 9.31
N LYS A 142 12.53 -4.21 10.52
CA LYS A 142 11.86 -4.64 11.75
C LYS A 142 10.70 -3.69 12.04
N TRP A 143 9.48 -4.20 12.03
CA TRP A 143 8.27 -3.42 12.22
C TRP A 143 7.72 -3.63 13.62
N GLY A 144 7.31 -2.56 14.30
CA GLY A 144 6.70 -2.61 15.63
C GLY A 144 5.27 -2.08 15.62
N GLY A 145 4.34 -2.80 16.23
CA GLY A 145 2.93 -2.44 16.20
C GLY A 145 2.03 -3.36 17.02
N VAL A 146 0.74 -3.34 16.70
CA VAL A 146 -0.27 -4.23 17.30
C VAL A 146 -0.70 -5.29 16.31
N LYS A 147 -0.93 -6.52 16.76
CA LYS A 147 -1.48 -7.57 15.88
C LYS A 147 -2.87 -7.18 15.39
N MET A 148 -3.12 -7.34 14.09
CA MET A 148 -4.45 -7.09 13.50
C MET A 148 -5.52 -7.95 14.18
N ARG A 149 -5.17 -9.21 14.48
CA ARG A 149 -5.97 -10.18 15.25
C ARG A 149 -6.43 -9.63 16.59
N ASP A 150 -5.58 -8.95 17.34
CA ASP A 150 -5.92 -8.46 18.69
C ASP A 150 -6.87 -7.27 18.62
N VAL A 151 -6.68 -6.38 17.63
CA VAL A 151 -7.60 -5.27 17.36
C VAL A 151 -8.97 -5.79 16.92
N LEU A 152 -9.01 -6.80 16.04
CA LEU A 152 -10.25 -7.44 15.61
C LEU A 152 -10.97 -8.14 16.76
N ARG A 153 -10.23 -8.87 17.62
CA ARG A 153 -10.77 -9.49 18.84
C ARG A 153 -11.39 -8.44 19.76
N HIS A 154 -10.71 -7.31 19.96
CA HIS A 154 -11.22 -6.20 20.76
C HIS A 154 -12.53 -5.62 20.17
N CYS A 155 -12.64 -5.58 18.84
CA CYS A 155 -13.88 -5.16 18.17
C CYS A 155 -15.00 -6.21 18.23
N GLY A 156 -14.79 -7.37 18.87
CA GLY A 156 -15.77 -8.42 19.09
C GLY A 156 -15.74 -9.55 18.05
N MET A 157 -14.71 -9.65 17.22
CA MET A 157 -14.55 -10.77 16.29
C MET A 157 -14.13 -12.05 17.03
N GLU A 158 -14.72 -13.19 16.68
CA GLU A 158 -14.38 -14.52 17.23
C GLU A 158 -13.12 -15.09 16.55
N VAL A 159 -12.01 -14.37 16.66
CA VAL A 159 -10.78 -14.63 15.90
C VAL A 159 -10.21 -16.03 16.16
N ASP A 160 -10.37 -16.59 17.37
CA ASP A 160 -9.91 -17.95 17.71
C ASP A 160 -10.71 -19.02 16.94
N ALA A 161 -12.04 -18.94 16.93
CA ALA A 161 -12.88 -19.84 16.15
C ALA A 161 -12.63 -19.71 14.64
N MET A 162 -12.36 -18.50 14.14
CA MET A 162 -11.98 -18.29 12.73
C MET A 162 -10.65 -18.95 12.38
N SER A 163 -9.61 -18.71 13.19
CA SER A 163 -8.26 -19.21 12.91
C SER A 163 -8.17 -20.73 13.01
N LEU A 164 -8.97 -21.36 13.86
CA LEU A 164 -8.98 -22.80 14.07
C LEU A 164 -9.99 -23.52 13.16
N GLY A 165 -10.76 -22.79 12.35
CA GLY A 165 -11.81 -23.35 11.50
C GLY A 165 -12.96 -24.00 12.28
N GLU A 166 -13.16 -23.61 13.54
CA GLU A 166 -14.17 -24.19 14.44
C GLU A 166 -15.59 -23.71 14.13
N LYS A 167 -15.70 -22.63 13.36
CA LYS A 167 -16.97 -22.01 13.00
C LYS A 167 -16.96 -21.62 11.53
N ASP A 168 -18.06 -21.93 10.85
CA ASP A 168 -18.34 -21.42 9.52
C ASP A 168 -18.90 -19.99 9.63
N PHE A 169 -18.21 -19.04 8.99
CA PHE A 169 -18.61 -17.64 8.93
C PHE A 169 -19.40 -17.32 7.64
N GLY A 170 -19.72 -18.35 6.86
CA GLY A 170 -20.48 -18.29 5.62
C GLY A 170 -19.63 -17.81 4.45
N GLU A 171 -19.59 -16.50 4.26
CA GLU A 171 -18.85 -15.88 3.15
C GLU A 171 -17.38 -15.68 3.54
N GLN A 172 -16.49 -15.77 2.55
CA GLN A 172 -15.08 -15.42 2.73
C GLN A 172 -14.99 -13.93 3.09
N LEU A 173 -14.54 -13.64 4.31
CA LEU A 173 -14.34 -12.28 4.75
C LEU A 173 -13.00 -11.73 4.24
N HIS A 174 -12.96 -10.42 4.08
CA HIS A 174 -11.78 -9.64 3.73
C HIS A 174 -11.60 -8.49 4.73
N LEU A 175 -10.35 -8.15 4.98
CA LEU A 175 -9.98 -6.96 5.73
C LEU A 175 -9.50 -5.89 4.75
N GLN A 176 -10.34 -4.87 4.52
CA GLN A 176 -10.04 -3.76 3.62
C GLN A 176 -9.32 -2.64 4.39
N PHE A 177 -8.35 -2.02 3.72
CA PHE A 177 -7.55 -0.91 4.23
C PHE A 177 -7.74 0.34 3.38
N LEU A 178 -7.93 1.49 4.03
CA LEU A 178 -8.01 2.79 3.37
C LEU A 178 -6.97 3.74 3.97
N GLY A 179 -6.22 4.41 3.10
CA GLY A 179 -5.22 5.41 3.47
C GLY A 179 -5.81 6.82 3.65
N HIS A 180 -4.99 7.70 4.22
CA HIS A 180 -5.23 9.15 4.30
C HIS A 180 -4.82 9.89 3.02
N ASP A 181 -3.94 9.30 2.20
CA ASP A 181 -3.52 9.84 0.92
C ASP A 181 -4.71 9.91 -0.04
N ILE A 182 -4.90 11.06 -0.68
CA ILE A 182 -6.02 11.36 -1.58
C ILE A 182 -5.50 11.99 -2.87
N ASP A 183 -6.18 11.71 -3.98
CA ASP A 183 -6.02 12.47 -5.22
C ASP A 183 -6.84 13.78 -5.18
N GLU A 184 -6.73 14.56 -6.25
CA GLU A 184 -7.43 15.83 -6.44
C GLU A 184 -8.97 15.70 -6.42
N THR A 185 -9.52 14.50 -6.60
CA THR A 185 -10.96 14.20 -6.52
C THR A 185 -11.40 13.77 -5.12
N GLY A 186 -10.45 13.65 -4.18
CA GLY A 186 -10.67 13.14 -2.83
C GLY A 186 -10.66 11.61 -2.75
N PHE A 187 -10.23 10.92 -3.81
CA PHE A 187 -10.18 9.48 -3.85
C PHE A 187 -8.91 8.96 -3.19
N CYS A 188 -9.07 8.19 -2.10
CA CYS A 188 -7.92 7.67 -1.37
C CYS A 188 -7.44 6.30 -1.85
N TYR A 189 -6.16 6.01 -1.56
CA TYR A 189 -5.61 4.66 -1.69
C TYR A 189 -6.40 3.66 -0.86
N GLY A 190 -6.53 2.44 -1.39
CA GLY A 190 -6.98 1.32 -0.60
C GLY A 190 -6.72 -0.02 -1.24
N SER A 191 -6.61 -1.01 -0.38
CA SER A 191 -6.26 -2.39 -0.68
C SER A 191 -6.97 -3.29 0.35
N GLY A 192 -6.60 -4.56 0.41
CA GLY A 192 -7.01 -5.43 1.49
C GLY A 192 -6.29 -6.77 1.46
N ILE A 193 -6.64 -7.59 2.44
CA ILE A 193 -6.16 -8.97 2.55
C ILE A 193 -7.34 -9.91 2.84
N PRO A 194 -7.21 -11.19 2.50
CA PRO A 194 -8.06 -12.25 3.02
C PRO A 194 -8.09 -12.25 4.56
N MET A 195 -9.26 -12.50 5.16
CA MET A 195 -9.43 -12.40 6.61
C MET A 195 -8.63 -13.45 7.39
N ASP A 196 -8.45 -14.65 6.84
CA ASP A 196 -7.61 -15.71 7.39
C ASP A 196 -6.20 -15.20 7.72
N LYS A 197 -5.60 -14.38 6.86
CA LYS A 197 -4.29 -13.76 7.10
C LYS A 197 -4.31 -12.74 8.25
N ALA A 198 -5.41 -12.01 8.43
CA ALA A 198 -5.56 -11.05 9.51
C ALA A 198 -5.82 -11.70 10.88
N VAL A 199 -6.50 -12.84 10.88
CA VAL A 199 -6.85 -13.58 12.10
C VAL A 199 -5.96 -14.79 12.34
N ASP A 200 -4.95 -15.10 11.54
CA ASP A 200 -4.10 -16.26 11.83
C ASP A 200 -3.46 -16.15 13.23
N ALA A 201 -3.67 -17.17 14.07
CA ALA A 201 -3.10 -17.27 15.41
C ALA A 201 -1.56 -17.36 15.39
N LEU A 202 -1.00 -17.96 14.34
CA LEU A 202 0.45 -18.02 14.09
C LEU A 202 0.92 -16.87 13.19
N GLY A 203 -0.01 -16.04 12.72
CA GLY A 203 0.26 -14.90 11.86
C GLY A 203 0.95 -13.74 12.57
N GLU A 204 1.67 -12.96 11.78
CA GLU A 204 2.43 -11.79 12.21
C GLU A 204 1.93 -10.49 11.54
N ALA A 205 0.67 -10.49 11.07
CA ALA A 205 0.05 -9.29 10.50
C ALA A 205 -0.20 -8.24 11.60
N ILE A 206 0.34 -7.03 11.42
CA ILE A 206 0.27 -5.94 12.39
C ILE A 206 -0.20 -4.61 11.77
N PHE A 207 -0.79 -3.77 12.60
CA PHE A 207 -0.82 -2.32 12.38
C PHE A 207 0.43 -1.73 13.03
N ALA A 208 1.43 -1.45 12.20
CA ALA A 208 2.73 -0.94 12.63
C ALA A 208 2.67 0.57 12.87
N TYR A 209 3.32 1.02 13.94
CA TYR A 209 3.59 2.44 14.25
C TYR A 209 5.08 2.73 14.44
N GLU A 210 5.93 1.70 14.35
CA GLU A 210 7.39 1.79 14.40
C GLU A 210 8.04 1.02 13.24
N MET A 211 9.21 1.48 12.82
CA MET A 211 10.07 0.87 11.82
C MET A 211 11.53 1.02 12.24
N ASN A 212 12.23 -0.11 12.34
CA ASN A 212 13.61 -0.23 12.78
C ASN A 212 13.88 0.36 14.18
N GLY A 213 12.87 0.36 15.06
CA GLY A 213 12.96 0.88 16.44
C GLY A 213 12.58 2.35 16.60
N ASP A 214 12.39 3.06 15.49
CA ASP A 214 11.96 4.46 15.46
C ASP A 214 10.47 4.59 15.10
N PRO A 215 9.81 5.71 15.41
CA PRO A 215 8.52 6.05 14.82
C PRO A 215 8.58 5.96 13.28
N LEU A 216 7.50 5.53 12.65
CA LEU A 216 7.43 5.43 11.19
C LEU A 216 7.88 6.75 10.52
N PRO A 217 8.76 6.71 9.51
CA PRO A 217 8.97 7.86 8.65
C PRO A 217 7.70 8.22 7.86
N ARG A 218 7.53 9.49 7.48
CA ARG A 218 6.35 9.95 6.70
C ARG A 218 6.19 9.20 5.38
N ASP A 219 7.27 8.98 4.64
CA ASP A 219 7.26 8.16 3.39
C ASP A 219 6.76 6.73 3.61
N HIS A 220 6.96 6.20 4.82
CA HIS A 220 6.67 4.80 5.15
C HIS A 220 5.38 4.62 5.94
N GLY A 221 4.55 5.67 6.06
CA GLY A 221 3.18 5.54 6.54
C GLY A 221 2.92 6.06 7.94
N PHE A 222 3.72 7.01 8.44
CA PHE A 222 3.44 7.68 9.72
C PHE A 222 1.99 8.19 9.81
N PRO A 223 1.27 8.01 10.93
CA PRO A 223 1.74 7.36 12.16
C PRO A 223 1.48 5.86 12.21
N VAL A 224 0.66 5.29 11.31
CA VAL A 224 0.29 3.87 11.31
C VAL A 224 0.17 3.33 9.89
N ARG A 225 0.70 2.13 9.65
CA ARG A 225 0.52 1.37 8.40
C ARG A 225 0.10 -0.08 8.66
N ALA A 226 -0.43 -0.74 7.65
CA ALA A 226 -0.54 -2.20 7.62
C ALA A 226 0.82 -2.83 7.25
N ILE A 227 1.19 -3.89 7.98
CA ILE A 227 2.26 -4.83 7.67
C ILE A 227 1.71 -6.25 7.72
N VAL A 228 1.83 -6.97 6.61
CA VAL A 228 1.30 -8.30 6.34
C VAL A 228 2.43 -9.13 5.74
N PRO A 229 3.23 -9.83 6.55
CA PRO A 229 4.37 -10.60 6.05
C PRO A 229 4.00 -11.58 4.93
N GLY A 230 4.93 -11.79 4.00
CA GLY A 230 4.75 -12.67 2.83
C GLY A 230 3.82 -12.13 1.73
N HIS A 231 3.21 -10.96 1.93
CA HIS A 231 2.32 -10.35 0.94
C HIS A 231 3.00 -9.22 0.16
N THR A 232 2.55 -9.01 -1.06
CA THR A 232 3.01 -7.95 -1.96
C THR A 232 2.86 -6.57 -1.34
N GLY A 233 3.74 -5.63 -1.71
CA GLY A 233 3.73 -4.27 -1.20
C GLY A 233 2.39 -3.52 -1.34
N ASN A 234 1.55 -3.89 -2.30
CA ASN A 234 0.20 -3.30 -2.46
C ASN A 234 -0.72 -3.55 -1.25
N CYS A 235 -0.60 -4.70 -0.58
CA CYS A 235 -1.40 -5.04 0.61
C CYS A 235 -0.93 -4.29 1.87
N GLN A 236 0.23 -3.63 1.83
CA GLN A 236 0.87 -2.95 2.96
C GLN A 236 0.44 -1.47 3.05
N CYS A 237 -0.88 -1.22 3.14
CA CYS A 237 -1.45 0.13 3.10
C CYS A 237 -0.81 1.10 4.11
N LYS A 238 -0.32 2.24 3.62
CA LYS A 238 0.30 3.31 4.42
C LYS A 238 -0.74 4.35 4.87
N TRP A 239 -0.37 5.14 5.88
CA TRP A 239 -1.19 6.24 6.42
C TRP A 239 -2.62 5.77 6.73
N LEU A 240 -2.73 4.69 7.48
CA LEU A 240 -3.95 3.93 7.62
C LEU A 240 -5.04 4.76 8.31
N ARG A 241 -6.17 4.98 7.63
CA ARG A 241 -7.30 5.78 8.11
C ARG A 241 -8.46 4.91 8.58
N LYS A 242 -8.77 3.86 7.82
CA LYS A 242 -9.89 2.95 8.11
C LYS A 242 -9.53 1.51 7.80
N VAL A 243 -10.03 0.63 8.66
CA VAL A 243 -10.03 -0.81 8.50
C VAL A 243 -11.49 -1.27 8.45
N ILE A 244 -11.85 -2.02 7.40
CA ILE A 244 -13.22 -2.43 7.16
C ILE A 244 -13.29 -3.95 6.99
N VAL A 245 -14.04 -4.62 7.87
CA VAL A 245 -14.42 -6.02 7.67
C VAL A 245 -15.55 -6.09 6.64
N SER A 246 -15.34 -6.87 5.59
CA SER A 246 -16.27 -6.99 4.46
C SER A 246 -16.34 -8.42 3.95
N ASP A 247 -17.45 -8.76 3.29
CA ASP A 247 -17.69 -10.00 2.54
C ASP A 247 -17.20 -9.94 1.08
N HIS A 248 -16.52 -8.86 0.71
CA HIS A 248 -15.93 -8.69 -0.61
C HIS A 248 -14.59 -7.97 -0.51
N GLU A 249 -13.75 -8.17 -1.53
CA GLU A 249 -12.50 -7.44 -1.68
C GLU A 249 -12.74 -5.92 -1.78
N SER A 250 -11.72 -5.13 -1.42
CA SER A 250 -11.76 -3.68 -1.59
C SER A 250 -12.12 -3.32 -3.04
N GLN A 251 -13.09 -2.42 -3.21
CA GLN A 251 -13.56 -1.95 -4.51
C GLN A 251 -12.67 -0.83 -5.10
N LYS A 252 -11.53 -0.57 -4.45
CA LYS A 252 -10.56 0.42 -4.91
C LYS A 252 -9.84 -0.05 -6.18
N PRO A 253 -9.54 0.84 -7.15
CA PRO A 253 -8.84 0.52 -8.39
C PRO A 253 -7.56 -0.28 -8.21
N TRP A 254 -6.76 0.00 -7.17
CA TRP A 254 -5.54 -0.75 -6.91
C TRP A 254 -5.80 -2.22 -6.57
N GLN A 255 -6.92 -2.55 -5.94
CA GLN A 255 -7.32 -3.95 -5.67
C GLN A 255 -8.06 -4.59 -6.86
N GLN A 256 -8.91 -3.83 -7.55
CA GLN A 256 -9.77 -4.37 -8.60
C GLN A 256 -9.09 -4.42 -9.98
N LYS A 257 -8.34 -3.37 -10.34
CA LYS A 257 -7.83 -3.10 -11.69
C LYS A 257 -6.32 -3.26 -11.83
N SER A 258 -5.58 -3.26 -10.73
CA SER A 258 -4.11 -3.32 -10.72
C SER A 258 -3.61 -4.55 -9.97
N TYR A 259 -2.29 -4.77 -10.03
CA TYR A 259 -1.61 -5.85 -9.30
C TYR A 259 -2.14 -7.26 -9.61
N ARG A 260 -2.47 -7.51 -10.87
CA ARG A 260 -2.90 -8.80 -11.40
C ARG A 260 -1.88 -9.31 -12.42
N GLY A 261 -1.62 -10.61 -12.42
CA GLY A 261 -0.73 -11.27 -13.39
C GLY A 261 -1.53 -11.86 -14.55
N PHE A 262 -1.29 -11.40 -15.77
CA PHE A 262 -1.98 -11.87 -16.97
C PHE A 262 -1.04 -12.72 -17.84
N ALA A 263 -1.62 -13.56 -18.69
CA ALA A 263 -0.87 -14.31 -19.68
C ALA A 263 -0.24 -13.36 -20.74
N PRO A 264 0.91 -13.71 -21.36
CA PRO A 264 1.62 -12.82 -22.28
C PRO A 264 0.87 -12.41 -23.56
N ASP A 265 -0.19 -13.14 -23.93
CA ASP A 265 -1.10 -12.83 -25.04
C ASP A 265 -2.13 -11.74 -24.70
N ILE A 266 -2.30 -11.41 -23.42
CA ILE A 266 -3.19 -10.33 -22.97
C ILE A 266 -2.56 -8.97 -23.25
N SER A 267 -3.33 -8.10 -23.91
CA SER A 267 -2.96 -6.72 -24.24
C SER A 267 -3.91 -5.72 -23.57
N PHE A 268 -3.42 -4.50 -23.31
CA PHE A 268 -4.28 -3.47 -22.73
C PHE A 268 -5.41 -3.08 -23.70
N GLU A 269 -5.05 -2.84 -24.96
CA GLU A 269 -5.96 -2.33 -25.99
C GLU A 269 -7.12 -3.28 -26.27
N GLU A 270 -6.85 -4.57 -26.43
CA GLU A 270 -7.87 -5.55 -26.86
C GLU A 270 -8.65 -6.14 -25.67
N HIS A 271 -8.01 -6.25 -24.49
CA HIS A 271 -8.56 -7.03 -23.39
C HIS A 271 -8.83 -6.23 -22.12
N LEU A 272 -8.07 -5.17 -21.82
CA LEU A 272 -8.14 -4.47 -20.52
C LEU A 272 -8.70 -3.05 -20.58
N SER A 273 -8.91 -2.51 -21.78
CA SER A 273 -9.31 -1.11 -22.00
C SER A 273 -10.79 -0.81 -21.69
N SER A 274 -11.65 -1.84 -21.62
CA SER A 274 -13.08 -1.71 -21.32
C SER A 274 -13.42 -2.17 -19.89
N TRP A 275 -14.58 -1.76 -19.37
CA TRP A 275 -15.03 -2.13 -18.02
C TRP A 275 -16.44 -2.77 -18.04
N PRO A 276 -16.63 -3.99 -17.49
CA PRO A 276 -15.60 -4.87 -16.94
C PRO A 276 -14.66 -5.40 -18.04
N PRO A 277 -13.36 -5.57 -17.76
CA PRO A 277 -12.41 -6.01 -18.78
C PRO A 277 -12.66 -7.47 -19.16
N PRO A 278 -12.69 -7.80 -20.46
CA PRO A 278 -12.63 -9.17 -20.94
C PRO A 278 -11.50 -9.95 -20.26
N ARG A 279 -11.75 -11.22 -19.90
CA ARG A 279 -10.76 -12.14 -19.30
C ARG A 279 -10.25 -11.72 -17.90
N LEU A 280 -10.97 -10.87 -17.16
CA LEU A 280 -10.62 -10.51 -15.77
C LEU A 280 -10.54 -11.73 -14.84
N ASP A 281 -11.32 -12.76 -15.11
CA ASP A 281 -11.35 -14.05 -14.42
C ASP A 281 -10.04 -14.83 -14.50
N GLN A 282 -9.12 -14.46 -15.41
CA GLN A 282 -7.85 -15.18 -15.60
C GLN A 282 -6.74 -14.75 -14.63
N ALA A 283 -6.94 -13.67 -13.88
CA ALA A 283 -5.89 -13.12 -13.04
C ALA A 283 -6.44 -12.73 -11.66
N PRO A 284 -6.25 -13.54 -10.61
CA PRO A 284 -6.53 -13.09 -9.25
C PRO A 284 -5.61 -11.92 -8.87
N ILE A 285 -6.03 -11.16 -7.87
CA ILE A 285 -5.17 -10.15 -7.26
C ILE A 285 -3.93 -10.85 -6.68
N VAL A 286 -2.75 -10.26 -6.90
CA VAL A 286 -1.51 -10.78 -6.33
C VAL A 286 -1.51 -10.48 -4.83
N HIS A 287 -1.59 -11.53 -4.02
CA HIS A 287 -1.41 -11.46 -2.57
C HIS A 287 0.01 -11.87 -2.20
N GLU A 288 0.32 -13.16 -2.34
CA GLU A 288 1.66 -13.71 -2.09
C GLU A 288 2.55 -13.56 -3.33
N MET A 289 3.84 -13.32 -3.11
CA MET A 289 4.82 -13.18 -4.19
C MET A 289 5.49 -14.54 -4.46
N PRO A 290 5.75 -14.90 -5.73
CA PRO A 290 6.53 -16.09 -6.06
C PRO A 290 7.99 -15.94 -5.59
N VAL A 291 8.73 -17.05 -5.56
CA VAL A 291 10.16 -17.04 -5.24
C VAL A 291 10.91 -16.04 -6.13
N GLN A 292 11.78 -15.25 -5.51
CA GLN A 292 12.59 -14.23 -6.18
C GLN A 292 14.04 -14.30 -5.69
N SER A 293 14.99 -14.02 -6.58
CA SER A 293 16.40 -13.81 -6.25
C SER A 293 17.07 -12.90 -7.28
N LEU A 294 18.16 -12.25 -6.88
CA LEU A 294 18.98 -11.43 -7.78
C LEU A 294 20.46 -11.52 -7.40
N VAL A 295 21.34 -11.46 -8.40
CA VAL A 295 22.79 -11.39 -8.20
C VAL A 295 23.16 -9.92 -7.96
N CYS A 296 23.64 -9.61 -6.76
CA CYS A 296 23.94 -8.24 -6.35
C CYS A 296 25.44 -7.89 -6.45
N ASN A 297 26.32 -8.90 -6.50
CA ASN A 297 27.76 -8.75 -6.55
C ASN A 297 28.38 -9.75 -7.56
N PRO A 298 29.14 -9.30 -8.58
CA PRO A 298 29.37 -7.89 -8.92
C PRO A 298 28.05 -7.19 -9.29
N PRO A 299 27.92 -5.87 -9.04
CA PRO A 299 26.75 -5.12 -9.47
C PRO A 299 26.62 -5.24 -11.00
N GLN A 300 25.45 -5.63 -11.49
CA GLN A 300 25.20 -5.72 -12.92
C GLN A 300 25.17 -4.31 -13.51
N ASN A 301 26.06 -4.02 -14.46
CA ASN A 301 26.17 -2.75 -15.19
C ASN A 301 26.16 -1.49 -14.30
N SER A 302 27.11 -1.40 -13.36
CA SER A 302 27.48 -0.15 -12.69
C SER A 302 27.99 0.91 -13.67
#